data_AF-A0A1H9ULX4-F1
#
_entry.id   AF-A0A1H9ULX4-F1
#
_cell.length_a   1.000
_cell.length_b   1.000
_cell.length_c   1.000
_cell.angle_alpha   90.00
_cell.angle_beta   90.00
_cell.angle_gamma   90.00
#
_symmetry.space_group_name_H-M   'P 1'
#
loop_
_entity.id
_entity.type
_entity.pdbx_description
1 polymer ?
#
loop_
_entity_poly.entity_id
_entity_poly.type
_entity_poly.pdbx_seq_one_letter_code
_entity_poly.pdbx_strand_id
1 'polypeptide(L)'
;MKVLAFAALLSTTVVAPVQEFSFEAEANARPVHSRSANWSAPAEEIRVGLRRSDNTIRIHAEHNGLQDYILVELSRHDGQLITAGSYDDEKVTVFGDGFVCTDDTAGFTVDRVEYNADGWTDVFAASITHTCGDQPFNAFRARVDFHR
;
A
#
# COMPACT_ATOMS: atom_id res chain seq x y z
N MET A 1 14.48 -40.90 -40.61
CA MET A 1 13.97 -39.58 -40.15
C MET A 1 13.93 -39.61 -38.63
N LYS A 2 14.73 -38.79 -37.95
CA LYS A 2 14.74 -38.67 -36.47
C LYS A 2 14.05 -37.36 -36.11
N VAL A 3 12.90 -37.45 -35.46
CA VAL A 3 12.20 -36.29 -34.88
C VAL A 3 12.83 -36.03 -33.52
N LEU A 4 13.49 -34.88 -33.36
CA LEU A 4 13.97 -34.40 -32.07
C LEU A 4 12.81 -33.68 -31.38
N ALA A 5 12.29 -34.28 -30.32
CA ALA A 5 11.34 -33.64 -29.43
C ALA A 5 12.08 -32.64 -28.54
N PHE A 6 11.79 -31.35 -28.72
CA PHE A 6 12.22 -30.29 -27.80
C PHE A 6 11.30 -30.32 -26.57
N ALA A 7 11.80 -30.85 -25.46
CA ALA A 7 11.17 -30.67 -24.16
C ALA A 7 11.51 -29.27 -23.64
N ALA A 8 10.55 -28.34 -23.70
CA ALA A 8 10.67 -27.03 -23.07
C ALA A 8 10.49 -27.19 -21.55
N LEU A 9 11.57 -27.02 -20.80
CA LEU A 9 11.54 -26.87 -19.35
C LEU A 9 10.97 -25.48 -19.04
N LEU A 10 9.72 -25.43 -18.59
CA LEU A 10 9.13 -24.25 -17.96
C LEU A 10 9.80 -24.06 -16.59
N SER A 11 10.78 -23.17 -16.51
CA SER A 11 11.28 -22.66 -15.24
C SER A 11 10.19 -21.82 -14.59
N THR A 12 9.45 -22.39 -13.65
CA THR A 12 8.59 -21.61 -12.75
C THR A 12 9.52 -20.84 -11.81
N THR A 13 9.76 -19.57 -12.12
CA THR A 13 10.36 -18.63 -11.17
C THR A 13 9.43 -18.53 -9.97
N VAL A 14 9.83 -19.13 -8.84
CA VAL A 14 9.19 -18.91 -7.55
C VAL A 14 9.47 -17.45 -7.19
N VAL A 15 8.46 -16.59 -7.34
CA VAL A 15 8.54 -15.23 -6.83
C VAL A 15 8.46 -15.34 -5.31
N ALA A 16 9.53 -14.93 -4.62
CA ALA A 16 9.53 -14.91 -3.16
C ALA A 16 8.42 -13.96 -2.66
N PRO A 17 7.80 -14.25 -1.50
CA PRO A 17 6.90 -13.29 -0.87
C PRO A 17 7.68 -12.02 -0.55
N VAL A 18 7.04 -10.86 -0.77
CA VAL A 18 7.59 -9.54 -0.50
C VAL A 18 6.57 -8.81 0.36
N GLN A 19 7.00 -8.22 1.47
CA GLN A 19 6.13 -7.48 2.37
C GLN A 19 6.94 -6.32 2.91
N GLU A 20 6.85 -5.19 2.21
CA GLU A 20 7.62 -3.99 2.48
C GLU A 20 6.71 -2.77 2.51
N PHE A 21 6.93 -1.91 3.50
CA PHE A 21 6.29 -0.63 3.63
C PHE A 21 7.35 0.41 3.99
N SER A 22 7.43 1.47 3.19
CA SER A 22 8.33 2.59 3.48
C SER A 22 7.57 3.90 3.42
N PHE A 23 7.99 4.85 4.23
CA PHE A 23 7.40 6.17 4.22
C PHE A 23 8.41 7.26 4.59
N GLU A 24 8.10 8.47 4.14
CA GLU A 24 8.76 9.72 4.49
C GLU A 24 7.69 10.76 4.80
N ALA A 25 7.79 11.39 5.96
CA ALA A 25 6.88 12.41 6.40
C ALA A 25 7.62 13.73 6.65
N GLU A 26 7.14 14.77 5.97
CA GLU A 26 7.66 16.12 6.14
C GLU A 26 7.36 16.68 7.55
N ALA A 27 7.93 17.84 7.85
CA ALA A 27 7.92 18.40 9.20
C ALA A 27 6.51 18.62 9.77
N ASN A 28 5.57 19.03 8.92
CA ASN A 28 4.19 19.33 9.29
C ASN A 28 3.20 18.26 8.80
N ALA A 29 3.68 17.10 8.34
CA ALA A 29 2.82 16.02 7.91
C ALA A 29 2.01 15.50 9.11
N ARG A 30 0.71 15.25 8.90
CA ARG A 30 -0.18 14.69 9.92
C ARG A 30 -0.80 13.38 9.40
N PRO A 31 -1.02 12.38 10.26
CA PRO A 31 -0.70 12.38 11.69
C PRO A 31 0.79 12.09 12.00
N VAL A 32 1.53 11.57 11.03
CA VAL A 32 2.95 11.23 11.16
C VAL A 32 3.81 12.43 10.76
N HIS A 33 4.66 12.93 11.67
CA HIS A 33 5.46 14.14 11.44
C HIS A 33 6.97 13.91 11.60
N SER A 34 7.78 14.54 10.73
CA SER A 34 9.26 14.58 10.85
C SER A 34 9.93 13.21 11.00
N ARG A 35 9.38 12.16 10.39
CA ARG A 35 9.95 10.80 10.48
C ARG A 35 9.82 10.04 9.17
N SER A 36 10.72 9.08 9.00
CA SER A 36 10.76 8.15 7.89
C SER A 36 11.18 6.78 8.39
N ALA A 37 10.66 5.72 7.80
CA ALA A 37 11.13 4.37 8.08
C ALA A 37 10.92 3.45 6.87
N ASN A 38 11.56 2.28 6.94
CA ASN A 38 11.29 1.14 6.09
C ASN A 38 11.04 -0.06 7.02
N TRP A 39 9.90 -0.71 6.84
CA TRP A 39 9.43 -1.86 7.59
C TRP A 39 9.25 -3.02 6.65
N SER A 40 9.79 -4.18 7.02
CA SER A 40 9.72 -5.37 6.18
C SER A 40 9.57 -6.64 7.00
N ALA A 41 8.86 -7.61 6.42
CA ALA A 41 8.79 -8.95 6.97
C ALA A 41 10.17 -9.65 6.90
N PRO A 42 10.47 -10.58 7.82
CA PRO A 42 9.60 -11.08 8.89
C PRO A 42 9.71 -10.28 10.20
N ALA A 43 10.52 -9.22 10.26
CA ALA A 43 10.69 -8.43 11.47
C ALA A 43 9.42 -7.66 11.83
N GLU A 44 8.77 -7.11 10.81
CA GLU A 44 7.55 -6.30 10.92
C GLU A 44 6.37 -6.98 10.23
N GLU A 45 5.15 -6.65 10.65
CA GLU A 45 3.92 -7.21 10.07
C GLU A 45 3.30 -6.21 9.09
N ILE A 46 3.19 -6.61 7.82
CA ILE A 46 2.51 -5.83 6.77
C ILE A 46 1.31 -6.63 6.27
N ARG A 47 0.14 -6.00 6.19
CA ARG A 47 -1.10 -6.61 5.70
C ARG A 47 -1.82 -5.67 4.76
N VAL A 48 -2.28 -6.19 3.62
CA VAL A 48 -3.11 -5.42 2.67
C VAL A 48 -4.43 -6.16 2.45
N GLY A 49 -5.54 -5.45 2.52
CA GLY A 49 -6.86 -6.04 2.27
C GLY A 49 -7.93 -5.04 1.86
N LEU A 50 -9.03 -5.55 1.29
CA LEU A 50 -10.17 -4.75 0.88
C LEU A 50 -11.25 -4.72 1.96
N ARG A 51 -11.69 -3.52 2.35
CA ARG A 51 -12.95 -3.34 3.07
C ARG A 51 -14.10 -3.38 2.07
N ARG A 52 -14.77 -4.54 1.97
CA ARG A 52 -15.83 -4.80 0.97
C ARG A 52 -17.05 -3.87 1.06
N SER A 53 -17.31 -3.24 2.20
CA SER A 53 -18.47 -2.36 2.36
C SER A 53 -18.38 -1.08 1.54
N ASP A 54 -17.16 -0.62 1.21
CA ASP A 54 -16.92 0.65 0.53
C ASP A 54 -15.72 0.63 -0.44
N ASN A 55 -15.24 -0.57 -0.81
CA ASN A 55 -14.11 -0.77 -1.72
C ASN A 55 -12.80 -0.07 -1.29
N THR A 56 -12.62 0.18 0.00
CA THR A 56 -11.39 0.81 0.52
C THR A 56 -10.26 -0.21 0.63
N ILE A 57 -9.09 0.07 0.05
CA ILE A 57 -7.87 -0.69 0.30
C ILE A 57 -7.29 -0.23 1.64
N ARG A 58 -6.98 -1.17 2.53
CA ARG A 58 -6.36 -0.92 3.84
C ARG A 58 -4.98 -1.54 3.88
N ILE A 59 -3.96 -0.72 4.09
CA ILE A 59 -2.56 -1.10 4.24
C ILE A 59 -2.21 -0.93 5.71
N HIS A 60 -2.05 -2.04 6.43
CA HIS A 60 -1.63 -2.07 7.83
C HIS A 60 -0.15 -2.40 7.87
N ALA A 61 0.61 -1.57 8.56
CA ALA A 61 2.04 -1.75 8.74
C ALA A 61 2.37 -1.55 10.23
N GLU A 62 2.89 -2.60 10.86
CA GLU A 62 3.08 -2.64 12.31
C GLU A 62 4.55 -2.85 12.64
N HIS A 63 5.06 -1.97 13.51
CA HIS A 63 6.41 -2.05 14.03
C HIS A 63 6.41 -2.46 15.51
N ASN A 64 7.22 -3.48 15.85
CA ASN A 64 7.41 -3.97 17.22
C ASN A 64 6.08 -4.31 17.95
N GLY A 65 5.19 -5.04 17.28
CA GLY A 65 3.95 -5.56 17.86
C GLY A 65 2.96 -4.47 18.31
N LEU A 66 2.58 -3.59 17.38
CA LEU A 66 1.65 -2.45 17.54
C LEU A 66 2.17 -1.28 18.40
N GLN A 67 3.42 -1.28 18.85
CA GLN A 67 3.99 -0.13 19.57
C GLN A 67 4.13 1.10 18.67
N ASP A 68 4.45 0.88 17.40
CA ASP A 68 4.31 1.86 16.33
C ASP A 68 3.52 1.18 15.20
N TYR A 69 2.58 1.90 14.62
CA TYR A 69 1.76 1.39 13.54
C TYR A 69 1.37 2.53 12.61
N ILE A 70 1.28 2.21 11.34
CA ILE A 70 0.69 3.07 10.32
C ILE A 70 -0.39 2.28 9.61
N LEU A 71 -1.58 2.86 9.51
CA LEU A 71 -2.64 2.37 8.64
C LEU A 71 -2.89 3.43 7.56
N VAL A 72 -2.85 3.03 6.30
CA VAL A 72 -3.26 3.85 5.16
C VAL A 72 -4.51 3.25 4.54
N GLU A 73 -5.54 4.07 4.38
CA GLU A 73 -6.77 3.74 3.67
C GLU A 73 -6.82 4.51 2.36
N LEU A 74 -7.02 3.80 1.24
CA LEU A 74 -7.20 4.36 -0.10
C LEU A 74 -8.63 4.11 -0.55
N SER A 75 -9.33 5.17 -0.97
CA SER A 75 -10.72 5.05 -1.46
C SER A 75 -10.96 6.01 -2.62
N ARG A 76 -11.73 5.54 -3.60
CA ARG A 76 -12.23 6.39 -4.69
C ARG A 76 -13.51 7.11 -4.26
N HIS A 77 -13.68 8.37 -4.65
CA HIS A 77 -14.90 9.14 -4.38
C HIS A 77 -16.13 8.55 -5.06
N ASP A 78 -15.94 7.92 -6.23
CA ASP A 78 -17.02 7.22 -6.94
C ASP A 78 -17.37 5.85 -6.34
N GLY A 79 -16.66 5.42 -5.29
CA GLY A 79 -16.88 4.16 -4.59
C GLY A 79 -16.56 2.91 -5.41
N GLN A 80 -15.94 3.05 -6.59
CA GLN A 80 -15.55 1.90 -7.39
C GLN A 80 -14.34 1.18 -6.79
N LEU A 81 -14.18 -0.09 -7.18
CA LEU A 81 -12.98 -0.85 -6.85
C LEU A 81 -11.73 -0.17 -7.43
N ILE A 82 -10.67 -0.12 -6.63
CA ILE A 82 -9.35 0.34 -7.09
C ILE A 82 -8.72 -0.77 -7.93
N THR A 83 -8.18 -0.41 -9.09
CA THR A 83 -7.44 -1.29 -10.00
C THR A 83 -6.03 -0.73 -10.18
N ALA A 84 -5.20 -1.36 -11.01
CA ALA A 84 -3.95 -0.74 -11.43
C ALA A 84 -4.24 0.56 -12.20
N GLY A 85 -3.45 1.61 -11.94
CA GLY A 85 -3.65 2.94 -12.51
C GLY A 85 -3.19 4.06 -11.58
N SER A 86 -3.25 5.29 -12.08
CA SER A 86 -3.02 6.50 -11.30
C SER A 86 -4.35 7.15 -10.94
N TYR A 87 -4.41 7.65 -9.71
CA TYR A 87 -5.59 8.22 -9.08
C TYR A 87 -5.19 9.57 -8.50
N ASP A 88 -5.85 10.62 -8.97
CA ASP A 88 -5.66 11.99 -8.53
C ASP A 88 -6.98 12.51 -7.96
N ASP A 89 -6.91 13.45 -7.01
CA ASP A 89 -8.09 14.02 -6.35
C ASP A 89 -8.97 12.95 -5.68
N GLU A 90 -8.34 11.95 -5.05
CA GLU A 90 -9.01 10.86 -4.35
C GLU A 90 -8.78 10.93 -2.84
N LYS A 91 -9.54 10.14 -2.09
CA LYS A 91 -9.45 10.13 -0.64
C LYS A 91 -8.38 9.16 -0.14
N VAL A 92 -7.41 9.70 0.58
CA VAL A 92 -6.44 8.94 1.38
C VAL A 92 -6.60 9.30 2.85
N THR A 93 -6.69 8.29 3.72
CA THR A 93 -6.68 8.49 5.17
C THR A 93 -5.47 7.81 5.78
N VAL A 94 -4.69 8.54 6.56
CA VAL A 94 -3.52 8.03 7.27
C VAL A 94 -3.82 8.03 8.77
N PHE A 95 -3.56 6.90 9.41
CA PHE A 95 -3.56 6.72 10.85
C PHE A 95 -2.13 6.46 11.31
N GLY A 96 -1.75 7.08 12.42
CA GLY A 96 -0.42 6.94 13.00
C GLY A 96 -0.31 7.77 14.27
N ASP A 97 0.60 7.41 15.16
CA ASP A 97 0.87 8.13 16.42
C ASP A 97 -0.40 8.33 17.30
N GLY A 98 -1.39 7.44 17.16
CA GLY A 98 -2.69 7.51 17.85
C GLY A 98 -3.69 8.51 17.26
N PHE A 99 -3.39 9.13 16.12
CA PHE A 99 -4.23 10.10 15.43
C PHE A 99 -4.61 9.64 14.01
N VAL A 100 -5.53 10.38 13.40
CA VAL A 100 -6.00 10.17 12.02
C VAL A 100 -6.06 11.50 11.28
N CYS A 101 -5.72 11.48 10.00
CA CYS A 101 -5.92 12.60 9.08
C CYS A 101 -6.41 12.06 7.73
N THR A 102 -7.33 12.79 7.11
CA THR A 102 -7.88 12.48 5.80
C THR A 102 -7.56 13.63 4.86
N ASP A 103 -7.05 13.28 3.68
CA ASP A 103 -6.89 14.18 2.53
C ASP A 103 -7.83 13.67 1.43
N ASP A 104 -8.83 14.48 1.11
CA ASP A 104 -9.83 14.20 0.07
C ASP A 104 -9.36 14.63 -1.34
N THR A 105 -8.14 15.17 -1.44
CA THR A 105 -7.51 15.65 -2.68
C THR A 105 -6.17 14.92 -2.96
N ALA A 106 -5.96 13.79 -2.30
CA ALA A 106 -4.71 13.03 -2.35
C ALA A 106 -4.51 12.33 -3.70
N GLY A 107 -3.26 11.89 -3.92
CA GLY A 107 -2.87 11.16 -5.13
C GLY A 107 -2.18 9.83 -4.79
N PHE A 108 -2.50 8.79 -5.53
CA PHE A 108 -1.81 7.50 -5.44
C PHE A 108 -1.73 6.80 -6.79
N THR A 109 -0.68 6.00 -7.00
CA THR A 109 -0.54 5.12 -8.15
C THR A 109 -0.46 3.69 -7.69
N VAL A 110 -1.30 2.83 -8.26
CA VAL A 110 -1.29 1.39 -8.04
C VAL A 110 -0.65 0.73 -9.26
N ASP A 111 0.54 0.18 -9.08
CA ASP A 111 1.29 -0.51 -10.13
C ASP A 111 0.72 -1.92 -10.38
N ARG A 112 0.31 -2.60 -9.30
CA ARG A 112 -0.27 -3.94 -9.36
C ARG A 112 -1.27 -4.15 -8.23
N VAL A 113 -2.40 -4.78 -8.54
CA VAL A 113 -3.36 -5.24 -7.54
C VAL A 113 -4.02 -6.54 -8.01
N GLU A 114 -4.01 -7.55 -7.15
CA GLU A 114 -4.69 -8.83 -7.38
C GLU A 114 -5.54 -9.19 -6.16
N TYR A 115 -6.85 -9.28 -6.39
CA TYR A 115 -7.82 -9.65 -5.35
C TYR A 115 -8.11 -11.14 -5.40
N ASN A 116 -8.12 -11.79 -4.25
CA ASN A 116 -8.57 -13.17 -4.15
C ASN A 116 -10.08 -13.27 -3.93
N ALA A 117 -10.61 -14.50 -3.94
CA ALA A 117 -12.04 -14.77 -3.80
C ALA A 117 -12.63 -14.24 -2.47
N ASP A 118 -11.80 -14.09 -1.44
CA ASP A 118 -12.16 -13.57 -0.12
C ASP A 118 -12.00 -12.04 -0.01
N GLY A 119 -11.55 -11.38 -1.10
CA GLY A 119 -11.37 -9.94 -1.15
C GLY A 119 -10.14 -9.46 -0.39
N TRP A 120 -9.22 -10.37 -0.05
CA TRP A 120 -7.88 -9.95 0.33
C TRP A 120 -7.08 -9.62 -0.92
N THR A 121 -6.08 -8.77 -0.73
CA THR A 121 -5.17 -8.41 -1.79
C THR A 121 -3.96 -9.34 -1.67
N ASP A 122 -3.81 -10.30 -2.58
CA ASP A 122 -2.65 -11.22 -2.58
C ASP A 122 -1.41 -10.54 -3.17
N VAL A 123 -1.61 -9.57 -4.06
CA VAL A 123 -0.56 -8.72 -4.63
C VAL A 123 -0.99 -7.26 -4.58
N PHE A 124 -0.16 -6.38 -4.01
CA PHE A 124 -0.37 -4.94 -4.01
C PHE A 124 0.96 -4.20 -4.13
N ALA A 125 1.09 -3.33 -5.12
CA ALA A 125 2.22 -2.42 -5.24
C ALA A 125 1.69 -1.02 -5.52
N ALA A 126 2.05 -0.05 -4.69
CA ALA A 126 1.57 1.32 -4.84
C ALA A 126 2.52 2.37 -4.26
N SER A 127 2.38 3.58 -4.78
CA SER A 127 2.95 4.81 -4.23
C SER A 127 1.82 5.78 -3.86
N ILE A 128 1.94 6.42 -2.72
CA ILE A 128 0.87 7.21 -2.09
C ILE A 128 1.45 8.55 -1.66
N THR A 129 0.75 9.64 -1.96
CA THR A 129 1.02 10.99 -1.44
C THR A 129 -0.24 11.50 -0.76
N HIS A 130 -0.07 11.99 0.46
CA HIS A 130 -1.16 12.52 1.29
C HIS A 130 -0.68 13.83 1.93
N THR A 131 -1.50 14.87 1.81
CA THR A 131 -1.25 16.22 2.31
C THR A 131 -2.43 16.68 3.16
N CYS A 132 -2.36 16.41 4.46
CA CYS A 132 -3.45 16.83 5.35
C CYS A 132 -3.21 18.23 5.91
N GLY A 133 -4.16 19.13 5.65
CA GLY A 133 -4.14 20.53 6.06
C GLY A 133 -3.38 21.45 5.08
N ASP A 134 -3.31 22.73 5.43
CA ASP A 134 -2.82 23.78 4.52
C ASP A 134 -1.41 24.29 4.88
N GLN A 135 -0.68 23.58 5.73
CA GLN A 135 0.66 23.99 6.13
C GLN A 135 1.69 23.62 5.06
N PRO A 136 2.72 24.45 4.81
CA PRO A 136 3.82 24.04 3.96
C PRO A 136 4.55 22.84 4.58
N PHE A 137 5.19 22.02 3.74
CA PHE A 137 5.95 20.85 4.17
C PHE A 137 5.11 19.84 4.98
N ASN A 138 3.91 19.49 4.49
CA ASN A 138 2.95 18.63 5.17
C ASN A 138 2.68 17.29 4.46
N ALA A 139 3.50 16.91 3.50
CA ALA A 139 3.27 15.68 2.76
C ALA A 139 3.81 14.44 3.50
N PHE A 140 2.95 13.42 3.55
CA PHE A 140 3.28 12.04 3.87
C PHE A 140 3.35 11.26 2.56
N ARG A 141 4.49 10.60 2.31
CA ARG A 141 4.70 9.77 1.12
C ARG A 141 4.99 8.36 1.55
N ALA A 142 4.31 7.39 0.95
CA ALA A 142 4.52 5.98 1.26
C ALA A 142 4.64 5.14 -0.02
N ARG A 143 5.38 4.04 0.11
CA ARG A 143 5.46 2.98 -0.88
C ARG A 143 5.21 1.65 -0.21
N VAL A 144 4.40 0.82 -0.85
CA VAL A 144 4.10 -0.55 -0.43
C VAL A 144 4.43 -1.50 -1.56
N ASP A 145 5.08 -2.61 -1.23
CA ASP A 145 5.25 -3.78 -2.08
C ASP A 145 4.82 -5.01 -1.27
N PHE A 146 3.72 -5.62 -1.68
CA PHE A 146 3.08 -6.71 -0.99
C PHE A 146 2.79 -7.85 -1.97
N HIS A 147 3.31 -9.02 -1.68
CA HIS A 147 3.09 -10.28 -2.36
C HIS A 147 3.18 -11.40 -1.33
N ARG A 148 2.07 -12.11 -1.16
CA ARG A 148 1.90 -13.19 -0.18
C ARG A 148 2.26 -14.57 -0.73
#